data_AF-A0A4Y7TR66-F1
#
_entry.id   AF-A0A4Y7TR66-F1
#
_cell.length_a   1.000
_cell.length_b   1.000
_cell.length_c   1.000
_cell.angle_alpha   90.00
_cell.angle_beta   90.00
_cell.angle_gamma   90.00
#
_symmetry.space_group_name_H-M   'P 1'
#
loop_
_entity.id
_entity.type
_entity.pdbx_description
1 polymer ?
#
loop_
_entity_poly.entity_id
_entity_poly.type
_entity_poly.pdbx_seq_one_letter_code
_entity_poly.pdbx_strand_id
1 'polypeptide(L)'
;MAPNHAAANVLGTMGTICWTGQIIPQIWKSWREKSTKGMSDWLMLIWGVSSVPLGAYALLQNLNIPLIIQPQLFGLLCLISWGQCQYYERRRSLRGAFLVTIGIVVLCGGIELVLVLTVRPMSNQHGKDAATKVFGVLSAVLISGALLPQYYEIYKYKAVMGISLVFLGIDMLGGLLNDLSLAFSEEFDVLAAISYTLVIVLDGIILILAGLFKLRDWKRGKRAQDPSAANAASGTSPDLDVELQEQGGGGEVPKLTDEHPQHLTILSRIGSRLSDTPGMLTWTVGDNTIESTEVEHVESEKEGFKVNEKCV
;
A
#
# COMPACT_ATOMS: atom_id res chain seq x y z
N MET A 1 -23.53 1.24 -26.55
CA MET A 1 -23.66 2.72 -26.46
C MET A 1 -23.28 3.29 -27.80
N ALA A 2 -23.79 4.46 -28.19
CA ALA A 2 -23.26 5.15 -29.36
C ALA A 2 -21.81 5.60 -29.05
N PRO A 3 -20.85 5.42 -29.98
CA PRO A 3 -19.46 5.79 -29.74
C PRO A 3 -19.34 7.29 -29.43
N ASN A 4 -18.56 7.62 -28.41
CA ASN A 4 -18.27 8.99 -28.00
C ASN A 4 -16.78 9.13 -27.71
N HIS A 5 -16.04 9.59 -28.71
CA HIS A 5 -14.59 9.80 -28.64
C HIS A 5 -14.13 10.70 -27.50
N ALA A 6 -14.90 11.75 -27.19
CA ALA A 6 -14.56 12.65 -26.09
C ALA A 6 -14.68 11.93 -24.74
N ALA A 7 -15.77 11.19 -24.52
CA ALA A 7 -15.97 10.41 -23.31
C ALA A 7 -14.90 9.31 -23.16
N ALA A 8 -14.62 8.57 -24.23
CA ALA A 8 -13.58 7.55 -24.24
C ALA A 8 -12.21 8.14 -23.86
N ASN A 9 -11.79 9.23 -24.50
CA ASN A 9 -10.49 9.85 -24.20
C ASN A 9 -10.42 10.40 -22.77
N VAL A 10 -11.47 11.06 -22.28
CA VAL A 10 -11.49 11.60 -20.90
C VAL A 10 -11.42 10.47 -19.88
N LEU A 11 -12.26 9.45 -20.02
CA LEU A 11 -12.30 8.31 -19.10
C LEU A 11 -11.00 7.50 -19.14
N GLY A 12 -10.46 7.24 -20.33
CA GLY A 12 -9.19 6.54 -20.50
C GLY A 12 -8.00 7.34 -19.94
N THR A 13 -8.04 8.67 -20.05
CA THR A 13 -7.04 9.55 -19.42
C THR A 13 -7.14 9.50 -17.90
N MET A 14 -8.35 9.59 -17.34
CA MET A 14 -8.56 9.49 -15.89
C MET A 14 -8.11 8.11 -15.36
N GLY A 15 -8.47 7.03 -16.05
CA GLY A 15 -8.04 5.67 -15.70
C GLY A 15 -6.52 5.52 -15.75
N THR A 16 -5.88 6.07 -16.78
CA THR A 16 -4.42 6.13 -16.91
C THR A 16 -3.77 6.90 -15.75
N ILE A 17 -4.35 8.03 -15.34
CA ILE A 17 -3.86 8.80 -14.19
C ILE A 17 -3.99 7.99 -12.90
N CYS A 18 -5.10 7.27 -12.69
CA CYS A 18 -5.26 6.40 -11.52
C CYS A 18 -4.17 5.30 -11.50
N TRP A 19 -4.01 4.56 -12.60
CA TRP A 19 -3.07 3.44 -12.66
C TRP A 19 -1.60 3.84 -12.61
N THR A 20 -1.23 4.99 -13.17
CA THR A 20 0.14 5.50 -13.09
C THR A 20 0.40 6.24 -11.78
N GLY A 21 -0.55 7.06 -11.35
CA GLY A 21 -0.46 7.89 -10.16
C GLY A 21 -0.48 7.11 -8.84
N GLN A 22 -1.10 5.93 -8.79
CA GLN A 22 -1.19 5.14 -7.56
C GLN A 22 0.15 4.74 -6.95
N ILE A 23 1.20 4.56 -7.76
CA ILE A 23 2.52 4.14 -7.29
C ILE A 23 3.29 5.34 -6.67
N ILE A 24 2.97 6.58 -7.08
CA ILE A 24 3.72 7.78 -6.68
C ILE A 24 3.72 8.01 -5.16
N PRO A 25 2.58 7.97 -4.45
CA PRO A 25 2.57 8.11 -2.98
C PRO A 25 3.45 7.07 -2.29
N GLN A 26 3.48 5.85 -2.83
CA GLN A 26 4.26 4.77 -2.26
C GLN A 26 5.77 4.97 -2.47
N ILE A 27 6.19 5.40 -3.66
CA ILE A 27 7.59 5.77 -3.94
C ILE A 27 8.04 6.91 -3.01
N TRP A 28 7.19 7.94 -2.87
CA TRP A 28 7.48 9.09 -2.03
C TRP A 28 7.59 8.68 -0.56
N LYS A 29 6.65 7.86 -0.06
CA LYS A 29 6.68 7.32 1.30
C LYS A 29 7.99 6.55 1.55
N SER A 30 8.37 5.66 0.65
CA SER A 30 9.62 4.89 0.78
C SER A 30 10.87 5.76 0.76
N TRP A 31 10.87 6.85 -0.02
CA TRP A 31 11.94 7.84 0.02
C TRP A 31 11.95 8.65 1.32
N ARG A 32 10.79 9.01 1.87
CA ARG A 32 10.68 9.78 3.13
C ARG A 32 11.11 8.94 4.33
N GLU A 33 10.60 7.71 4.43
CA GLU A 33 10.83 6.80 5.56
C GLU A 33 12.18 6.06 5.46
N LYS A 34 12.85 6.13 4.31
CA LYS A 34 14.10 5.39 4.03
C LYS A 34 13.95 3.88 4.28
N SER A 35 12.76 3.37 4.05
CA SER A 35 12.35 2.00 4.34
C SER A 35 11.27 1.57 3.37
N THR A 36 11.32 0.31 2.96
CA THR A 36 10.28 -0.36 2.16
C THR A 36 9.68 -1.53 2.93
N LYS A 37 9.76 -1.50 4.27
CA LYS A 37 9.28 -2.59 5.12
C LYS A 37 7.78 -2.81 4.91
N GLY A 38 7.42 -4.06 4.61
CA GLY A 38 6.05 -4.47 4.32
C GLY A 38 5.64 -4.30 2.86
N MET A 39 6.44 -3.65 2.01
CA MET A 39 6.20 -3.63 0.57
C MET A 39 6.68 -4.94 -0.08
N SER A 40 5.86 -5.52 -0.95
CA SER A 40 6.25 -6.70 -1.71
C SER A 40 7.20 -6.33 -2.87
N ASP A 41 8.47 -6.66 -2.71
CA ASP A 41 9.52 -6.52 -3.73
C ASP A 41 9.16 -7.26 -5.03
N TRP A 42 8.69 -8.51 -4.91
CA TRP A 42 8.33 -9.34 -6.06
C TRP A 42 7.11 -8.83 -6.82
N LEU A 43 6.12 -8.27 -6.12
CA LEU A 43 4.95 -7.65 -6.75
C LEU A 43 5.38 -6.53 -7.69
N MET A 44 6.22 -5.61 -7.20
CA MET A 44 6.72 -4.47 -7.98
C MET A 44 7.57 -4.92 -9.18
N LEU A 45 8.40 -5.97 -9.03
CA LEU A 45 9.19 -6.50 -10.13
C LEU A 45 8.30 -7.12 -11.22
N ILE A 46 7.36 -7.98 -10.84
CA ILE A 46 6.51 -8.70 -11.80
C ILE A 46 5.60 -7.71 -12.52
N TRP A 47 5.01 -6.73 -11.83
CA TRP A 47 4.24 -5.66 -12.44
C TRP A 47 5.08 -4.77 -13.37
N GLY A 48 6.32 -4.47 -12.98
CA GLY A 48 7.27 -3.78 -13.83
C GLY A 48 7.56 -4.54 -15.12
N VAL A 49 7.82 -5.85 -15.03
CA VAL A 49 8.12 -6.70 -16.20
C VAL A 49 6.88 -6.98 -17.05
N SER A 50 5.69 -7.12 -16.45
CA SER A 50 4.44 -7.35 -17.19
C SER A 50 4.04 -6.17 -18.07
N SER A 51 4.54 -4.96 -17.76
CA SER A 51 4.35 -3.79 -18.62
C SER A 51 4.93 -3.95 -20.02
N VAL A 52 5.95 -4.81 -20.21
CA VAL A 52 6.59 -5.06 -21.50
C VAL A 52 5.62 -5.68 -22.52
N PRO A 53 5.02 -6.86 -22.25
CA PRO A 53 4.02 -7.41 -23.16
C PRO A 53 2.76 -6.53 -23.23
N LEU A 54 2.40 -5.81 -22.16
CA LEU A 54 1.26 -4.89 -22.20
C LEU A 54 1.50 -3.67 -23.11
N GLY A 55 2.69 -3.09 -23.06
CA GLY A 55 3.11 -1.97 -23.89
C GLY A 55 3.19 -2.37 -25.36
N ALA A 56 3.79 -3.53 -25.64
CA ALA A 56 3.79 -4.12 -26.97
C ALA A 56 2.37 -4.37 -27.48
N TYR A 57 1.48 -4.91 -26.64
CA TYR A 57 0.06 -5.09 -26.95
C TYR A 57 -0.61 -3.77 -27.34
N ALA A 58 -0.53 -2.77 -26.46
CA ALA A 58 -1.20 -1.48 -26.64
C ALA A 58 -0.70 -0.74 -27.90
N LEU A 59 0.62 -0.78 -28.16
CA LEU A 59 1.22 -0.21 -29.35
C LEU A 59 0.79 -0.93 -30.64
N LEU A 60 0.72 -2.26 -30.63
CA LEU A 60 0.40 -3.07 -31.82
C LEU A 60 -1.10 -3.07 -32.16
N GLN A 61 -1.97 -3.01 -31.15
CA GLN A 61 -3.41 -2.79 -31.34
C GLN A 61 -3.76 -1.32 -31.61
N ASN A 62 -2.80 -0.41 -31.48
CA ASN A 62 -3.00 1.02 -31.70
C ASN A 62 -4.17 1.58 -30.86
N LEU A 63 -4.18 1.24 -29.58
CA LEU A 63 -5.19 1.71 -28.63
C LEU A 63 -5.11 3.24 -28.47
N ASN A 64 -6.11 3.83 -27.78
CA ASN A 64 -6.10 5.25 -27.48
C ASN A 64 -4.79 5.68 -26.80
N ILE A 65 -4.30 6.88 -27.12
CA ILE A 65 -2.99 7.40 -26.67
C ILE A 65 -2.76 7.20 -25.15
N PRO A 66 -3.74 7.45 -24.25
CA PRO A 66 -3.55 7.19 -22.83
C PRO A 66 -3.19 5.73 -22.50
N LEU A 67 -3.85 4.77 -23.16
CA LEU A 67 -3.63 3.33 -22.96
C LEU A 67 -2.29 2.83 -23.52
N ILE A 68 -1.70 3.55 -24.48
CA ILE A 68 -0.34 3.29 -24.96
C ILE A 68 0.71 3.81 -23.96
N ILE A 69 0.48 4.99 -23.39
CA ILE A 69 1.41 5.63 -22.45
C ILE A 69 1.37 4.96 -21.08
N GLN A 70 0.20 4.47 -20.67
CA GLN A 70 -0.04 3.92 -19.34
C GLN A 70 0.91 2.77 -18.96
N PRO A 71 1.09 1.69 -19.75
CA PRO A 71 2.00 0.61 -19.38
C PRO A 71 3.43 1.09 -19.19
N GLN A 72 3.88 2.06 -19.99
CA GLN A 72 5.24 2.61 -19.91
C GLN A 72 5.48 3.33 -18.59
N LEU A 73 4.56 4.21 -18.22
CA LEU A 73 4.65 4.96 -16.97
C LEU A 73 4.48 4.04 -15.77
N PHE A 74 3.48 3.15 -15.79
CA PHE A 74 3.23 2.21 -14.71
C PHE A 74 4.43 1.26 -14.51
N GLY A 75 4.94 0.68 -15.58
CA GLY A 75 6.11 -0.20 -15.56
C GLY A 75 7.34 0.48 -15.00
N LEU A 76 7.64 1.70 -15.47
CA LEU A 76 8.77 2.48 -14.98
C LEU A 76 8.63 2.81 -13.48
N LEU A 77 7.45 3.25 -13.04
CA LEU A 77 7.22 3.55 -11.62
C LEU A 77 7.32 2.30 -10.75
N CYS A 78 6.81 1.16 -11.21
CA CYS A 78 6.99 -0.13 -10.53
C CYS A 78 8.47 -0.51 -10.42
N LEU A 79 9.26 -0.34 -11.47
CA LEU A 79 10.71 -0.64 -11.45
C LEU A 79 11.51 0.34 -10.58
N ILE A 80 11.09 1.61 -10.51
CA ILE A 80 11.66 2.59 -9.56
C ILE A 80 11.36 2.16 -8.13
N SER A 81 10.10 1.81 -7.84
CA SER A 81 9.67 1.30 -6.53
C SER A 81 10.44 0.02 -6.15
N TRP A 82 10.59 -0.90 -7.10
CA TRP A 82 11.43 -2.09 -6.95
C TRP A 82 12.90 -1.74 -6.64
N GLY A 83 13.46 -0.75 -7.32
CA GLY A 83 14.80 -0.24 -7.03
C GLY A 83 14.95 0.31 -5.61
N GLN A 84 13.92 0.96 -5.08
CA GLN A 84 13.88 1.38 -3.67
C GLN A 84 13.91 0.16 -2.73
N CYS A 85 13.20 -0.94 -3.06
CA CYS A 85 13.26 -2.19 -2.29
C CYS A 85 14.68 -2.80 -2.29
N GLN A 86 15.38 -2.74 -3.42
CA GLN A 86 16.77 -3.23 -3.52
C GLN A 86 17.73 -2.44 -2.61
N TYR A 87 17.53 -1.12 -2.52
CA TYR A 87 18.38 -0.26 -1.71
C TYR A 87 18.04 -0.32 -0.21
N TYR A 88 16.78 -0.12 0.15
CA TYR A 88 16.35 0.03 1.55
C TYR A 88 16.22 -1.32 2.28
N GLU A 89 15.58 -2.32 1.66
CA GLU A 89 15.31 -3.62 2.31
C GLU A 89 16.46 -4.60 2.10
N ARG A 90 16.90 -4.80 0.85
CA ARG A 90 17.97 -5.76 0.55
C ARG A 90 19.38 -5.23 0.86
N ARG A 91 19.48 -4.01 1.40
CA ARG A 91 20.73 -3.35 1.84
C ARG A 91 21.84 -3.36 0.78
N ARG A 92 21.48 -3.33 -0.51
CA ARG A 92 22.49 -3.17 -1.58
C ARG A 92 23.07 -1.75 -1.53
N SER A 93 24.30 -1.60 -1.99
CA SER A 93 24.90 -0.27 -2.15
C SER A 93 24.09 0.57 -3.15
N LEU A 94 24.09 1.89 -3.00
CA LEU A 94 23.33 2.80 -3.88
C LEU A 94 23.67 2.58 -5.36
N ARG A 95 24.96 2.40 -5.67
CA ARG A 95 25.43 2.10 -7.03
C ARG A 95 24.92 0.74 -7.52
N GLY A 96 24.96 -0.28 -6.68
CA GLY A 96 24.47 -1.62 -7.04
C GLY A 96 22.96 -1.64 -7.29
N ALA A 97 22.17 -0.99 -6.43
CA ALA A 97 20.72 -0.85 -6.60
C ALA A 97 20.38 -0.06 -7.87
N PHE A 98 21.06 1.07 -8.12
CA PHE A 98 20.85 1.87 -9.32
C PHE A 98 21.19 1.07 -10.60
N LEU A 99 22.35 0.41 -10.64
CA LEU A 99 22.79 -0.35 -11.81
C LEU A 99 21.85 -1.51 -12.13
N VAL A 100 21.36 -2.25 -11.12
CA VAL A 100 20.42 -3.35 -11.37
C VAL A 100 19.06 -2.84 -11.84
N THR A 101 18.55 -1.73 -11.27
CA THR A 101 17.28 -1.14 -11.70
C THR A 101 17.37 -0.62 -13.11
N ILE A 102 18.40 0.16 -13.45
CA ILE A 102 18.60 0.64 -14.82
C ILE A 102 18.84 -0.51 -15.79
N GLY A 103 19.60 -1.53 -15.40
CA GLY A 103 19.80 -2.73 -16.20
C GLY A 103 18.49 -3.43 -16.54
N ILE A 104 17.57 -3.58 -15.58
CA ILE A 104 16.24 -4.15 -15.83
C ILE A 104 15.38 -3.23 -16.70
N VAL A 105 15.37 -1.91 -16.45
CA VAL A 105 14.61 -0.95 -17.27
C VAL A 105 15.06 -1.01 -18.75
N VAL A 106 16.37 -0.99 -19.00
CA VAL A 106 16.94 -1.08 -20.36
C VAL A 106 16.62 -2.44 -20.99
N LEU A 107 16.73 -3.53 -20.23
CA LEU A 107 16.37 -4.86 -20.71
C LEU A 107 14.89 -4.93 -21.11
N CYS A 108 13.99 -4.44 -20.26
CA CYS A 108 12.55 -4.39 -20.52
C CYS A 108 12.25 -3.57 -21.78
N GLY A 109 12.78 -2.35 -21.89
CA GLY A 109 12.58 -1.51 -23.07
C GLY A 109 13.18 -2.11 -24.34
N GLY A 110 14.33 -2.78 -24.24
CA GLY A 110 14.94 -3.51 -25.36
C GLY A 110 14.10 -4.69 -25.83
N ILE A 111 13.55 -5.49 -24.90
CA ILE A 111 12.64 -6.58 -25.21
C ILE A 111 11.37 -6.05 -25.87
N GLU A 112 10.75 -5.01 -25.30
CA GLU A 112 9.55 -4.41 -25.88
C GLU A 112 9.80 -3.90 -27.30
N LEU A 113 10.91 -3.19 -27.51
CA LEU A 113 11.31 -2.69 -28.83
C LEU A 113 11.45 -3.84 -29.83
N VAL A 114 12.10 -4.94 -29.45
CA VAL A 114 12.23 -6.12 -30.31
C VAL A 114 10.86 -6.72 -30.62
N LEU A 115 9.97 -6.87 -29.64
CA LEU A 115 8.61 -7.39 -29.85
C LEU A 115 7.83 -6.52 -30.85
N VAL A 116 7.89 -5.20 -30.70
CA VAL A 116 7.19 -4.27 -31.59
C VAL A 116 7.81 -4.28 -32.99
N LEU A 117 9.13 -4.20 -33.12
CA LEU A 117 9.81 -4.19 -34.43
C LEU A 117 9.68 -5.50 -35.19
N THR A 118 9.52 -6.62 -34.50
CA THR A 118 9.30 -7.94 -35.15
C THR A 118 7.87 -8.13 -35.61
N VAL A 119 6.87 -7.70 -34.82
CA VAL A 119 5.45 -7.93 -35.13
C VAL A 119 4.85 -6.84 -36.01
N ARG A 120 5.29 -5.58 -35.88
CA ARG A 120 4.73 -4.45 -36.66
C ARG A 120 4.83 -4.60 -38.19
N PRO A 121 5.94 -5.06 -38.80
CA PRO A 121 6.05 -5.24 -40.24
C PRO A 121 5.46 -6.56 -40.74
N MET A 122 4.89 -7.40 -39.87
CA MET A 122 4.36 -8.70 -40.25
C MET A 122 3.18 -8.55 -41.23
N SER A 123 3.35 -9.08 -42.45
CA SER A 123 2.34 -9.02 -43.52
C SER A 123 1.17 -9.98 -43.31
N ASN A 124 1.39 -11.08 -42.56
CA ASN A 124 0.35 -12.03 -42.21
C ASN A 124 -0.53 -11.49 -41.07
N GLN A 125 -1.73 -11.03 -41.41
CA GLN A 125 -2.69 -10.50 -40.43
C GLN A 125 -3.06 -11.50 -39.33
N HIS A 126 -3.21 -12.79 -39.68
CA HIS A 126 -3.50 -13.83 -38.68
C HIS A 126 -2.35 -14.01 -37.69
N GLY A 127 -1.11 -13.97 -38.18
CA GLY A 127 0.08 -14.06 -37.33
C GLY A 127 0.22 -12.85 -36.41
N LYS A 128 -0.06 -11.66 -36.93
CA LYS A 128 -0.01 -10.41 -36.17
C LYS A 128 -1.06 -10.39 -35.05
N ASP A 129 -2.30 -10.76 -35.37
CA ASP A 129 -3.39 -10.85 -34.40
C ASP A 129 -3.09 -11.88 -33.30
N ALA A 130 -2.63 -13.08 -33.69
CA ALA A 130 -2.24 -14.12 -32.73
C ALA A 130 -1.11 -13.67 -31.80
N ALA A 131 -0.05 -13.07 -32.34
CA ALA A 131 1.07 -12.56 -31.54
C ALA A 131 0.61 -11.48 -30.56
N THR A 132 -0.24 -10.56 -31.01
CA THR A 132 -0.71 -9.47 -30.16
C THR A 132 -1.60 -10.00 -29.05
N LYS A 133 -2.51 -10.95 -29.33
CA LYS A 133 -3.31 -11.63 -28.31
C LYS A 133 -2.45 -12.34 -27.27
N VAL A 134 -1.36 -13.00 -27.68
CA VAL A 134 -0.41 -13.63 -26.77
C VAL A 134 0.20 -12.61 -25.82
N PHE A 135 0.58 -11.42 -26.30
CA PHE A 135 1.13 -10.37 -25.43
C PHE A 135 0.11 -9.86 -24.41
N GLY A 136 -1.13 -9.59 -24.84
CA GLY A 136 -2.19 -9.18 -23.92
C GLY A 136 -2.48 -10.23 -22.84
N VAL A 137 -2.65 -11.50 -23.24
CA VAL A 137 -2.89 -12.61 -22.30
C VAL A 137 -1.70 -12.81 -21.36
N LEU A 138 -0.47 -12.79 -21.88
CA LEU A 138 0.74 -12.93 -21.07
C LEU A 138 0.83 -11.83 -20.00
N SER A 139 0.57 -10.58 -20.38
CA SER A 139 0.52 -9.46 -19.44
C SER A 139 -0.54 -9.70 -18.36
N ALA A 140 -1.77 -10.05 -18.73
CA ALA A 140 -2.86 -10.27 -17.78
C ALA A 140 -2.53 -11.38 -16.78
N VAL A 141 -1.91 -12.48 -17.24
CA VAL A 141 -1.45 -13.58 -16.40
C VAL A 141 -0.35 -13.12 -15.44
N LEU A 142 0.62 -12.34 -15.90
CA LEU A 142 1.70 -11.82 -15.05
C LEU A 142 1.18 -10.86 -13.97
N ILE A 143 0.34 -9.89 -14.35
CA ILE A 143 -0.25 -8.91 -13.41
C ILE A 143 -1.05 -9.63 -12.31
N SER A 144 -1.92 -10.55 -12.72
CA SER A 144 -2.76 -11.34 -11.80
C SER A 144 -1.92 -12.28 -10.94
N GLY A 145 -0.94 -12.95 -11.56
CA GLY A 145 -0.01 -13.85 -10.89
C GLY A 145 0.82 -13.15 -9.81
N ALA A 146 1.16 -11.87 -10.02
CA ALA A 146 1.91 -11.07 -9.07
C ALA A 146 1.16 -10.87 -7.73
N LEU A 147 -0.17 -10.91 -7.74
CA LEU A 147 -1.01 -10.78 -6.54
C LEU A 147 -1.15 -12.11 -5.77
N LEU A 148 -0.79 -13.26 -6.34
CA LEU A 148 -0.96 -14.57 -5.70
C LEU A 148 -0.28 -14.68 -4.32
N PRO A 149 0.97 -14.20 -4.11
CA PRO A 149 1.58 -14.20 -2.78
C PRO A 149 0.74 -13.41 -1.77
N GLN A 150 0.12 -12.32 -2.19
CA GLN A 150 -0.74 -11.53 -1.32
C GLN A 150 -1.99 -12.31 -0.91
N TYR A 151 -2.67 -12.98 -1.84
CA TYR A 151 -3.81 -13.84 -1.50
C TYR A 151 -3.43 -14.93 -0.52
N TYR A 152 -2.26 -15.54 -0.73
CA TYR A 152 -1.75 -16.56 0.17
C TYR A 152 -1.49 -16.01 1.58
N GLU A 153 -0.87 -14.83 1.70
CA GLU A 153 -0.64 -14.17 2.98
C GLU A 153 -1.97 -13.83 3.69
N ILE A 154 -2.94 -13.28 2.97
CA ILE A 154 -4.27 -12.98 3.51
C ILE A 154 -4.95 -14.27 4.00
N TYR A 155 -4.85 -15.35 3.24
CA TYR A 155 -5.40 -16.64 3.61
C TYR A 155 -4.72 -17.23 4.87
N LYS A 156 -3.39 -17.14 4.96
CA LYS A 156 -2.58 -17.69 6.05
C LYS A 156 -2.72 -16.89 7.34
N TYR A 157 -2.58 -15.56 7.26
CA TYR A 157 -2.55 -14.68 8.43
C TYR A 157 -3.92 -14.14 8.83
N LYS A 158 -4.96 -14.36 8.02
CA LYS A 158 -6.35 -13.90 8.28
C LYS A 158 -6.44 -12.40 8.57
N ALA A 159 -5.55 -11.64 7.93
CA ALA A 159 -5.42 -10.19 8.00
C ALA A 159 -4.76 -9.70 6.70
N VAL A 160 -5.07 -8.48 6.29
CA VAL A 160 -4.43 -7.85 5.13
C VAL A 160 -3.23 -7.05 5.63
N MET A 161 -2.03 -7.62 5.44
CA MET A 161 -0.76 -7.02 5.85
C MET A 161 0.03 -6.59 4.61
N GLY A 162 0.81 -5.51 4.72
CA GLY A 162 1.81 -5.12 3.71
C GLY A 162 1.30 -4.35 2.49
N ILE A 163 0.00 -4.38 2.17
CA ILE A 163 -0.56 -3.61 1.03
C ILE A 163 -1.41 -2.44 1.50
N SER A 164 -1.22 -1.29 0.84
CA SER A 164 -2.03 -0.09 1.02
C SER A 164 -3.42 -0.30 0.40
N LEU A 165 -4.48 -0.26 1.23
CA LEU A 165 -5.86 -0.36 0.75
C LEU A 165 -6.27 0.83 -0.13
N VAL A 166 -5.67 2.00 0.10
CA VAL A 166 -5.92 3.20 -0.71
C VAL A 166 -5.34 3.01 -2.11
N PHE A 167 -4.14 2.46 -2.18
CA PHE A 167 -3.49 2.10 -3.44
C PHE A 167 -4.38 1.14 -4.25
N LEU A 168 -4.83 0.07 -3.62
CA LEU A 168 -5.69 -0.93 -4.28
C LEU A 168 -7.07 -0.36 -4.68
N GLY A 169 -7.60 0.59 -3.93
CA GLY A 169 -8.82 1.31 -4.30
C GLY A 169 -8.64 2.20 -5.53
N ILE A 170 -7.48 2.85 -5.67
CA ILE A 170 -7.15 3.64 -6.87
C ILE A 170 -6.93 2.71 -8.08
N ASP A 171 -6.33 1.54 -7.88
CA ASP A 171 -6.12 0.53 -8.93
C ASP A 171 -7.45 0.05 -9.51
N MET A 172 -8.37 -0.34 -8.64
CA MET A 172 -9.72 -0.76 -9.01
C MET A 172 -10.49 0.36 -9.72
N LEU A 173 -10.36 1.62 -9.26
CA LEU A 173 -10.97 2.78 -9.92
C LEU A 173 -10.39 3.01 -11.32
N GLY A 174 -9.07 2.85 -11.49
CA GLY A 174 -8.40 2.91 -12.79
C GLY A 174 -8.95 1.88 -13.77
N GLY A 175 -9.13 0.63 -13.31
CA GLY A 175 -9.75 -0.43 -14.10
C GLY A 175 -11.18 -0.08 -14.53
N LEU A 176 -12.00 0.39 -13.59
CA LEU A 176 -13.39 0.76 -13.89
C LEU A 176 -13.49 1.89 -14.92
N LEU A 177 -12.65 2.92 -14.80
CA LEU A 177 -12.63 4.04 -15.73
C LEU A 177 -12.17 3.62 -17.13
N ASN A 178 -11.21 2.68 -17.23
CA ASN A 178 -10.75 2.15 -18.51
C ASN A 178 -11.76 1.20 -19.17
N ASP A 179 -12.48 0.38 -18.40
CA ASP A 179 -13.62 -0.40 -18.91
C ASP A 179 -14.72 0.52 -19.46
N LEU A 180 -15.02 1.60 -18.73
CA LEU A 180 -16.02 2.58 -19.18
C LEU A 180 -15.54 3.33 -20.45
N SER A 181 -14.25 3.68 -20.53
CA SER A 181 -13.64 4.25 -21.75
C SER A 181 -13.85 3.35 -22.96
N LEU A 182 -13.69 2.04 -22.78
CA LEU A 182 -13.86 1.06 -23.85
C LEU A 182 -15.33 0.94 -24.29
N ALA A 183 -16.28 1.04 -23.35
CA ALA A 183 -17.71 1.03 -23.65
C ALA A 183 -18.17 2.21 -24.54
N PHE A 184 -17.40 3.31 -24.57
CA PHE A 184 -17.62 4.48 -25.43
C PHE A 184 -16.71 4.54 -26.67
N SER A 185 -15.79 3.58 -26.83
CA SER A 185 -14.88 3.51 -27.99
C SER A 185 -15.58 2.94 -29.23
N GLU A 186 -15.09 3.27 -30.43
CA GLU A 186 -15.65 2.76 -31.69
C GLU A 186 -15.40 1.26 -31.88
N GLU A 187 -14.21 0.79 -31.50
CA GLU A 187 -13.83 -0.60 -31.53
C GLU A 187 -13.78 -1.15 -30.09
N PHE A 188 -14.58 -2.19 -29.83
CA PHE A 188 -14.60 -2.84 -28.53
C PHE A 188 -13.53 -3.92 -28.46
N ASP A 189 -12.44 -3.63 -27.78
CA ASP A 189 -11.35 -4.57 -27.49
C ASP A 189 -11.71 -5.49 -26.31
N VAL A 190 -12.22 -6.68 -26.64
CA VAL A 190 -12.61 -7.69 -25.65
C VAL A 190 -11.44 -8.10 -24.73
N LEU A 191 -10.21 -8.14 -25.25
CA LEU A 191 -9.06 -8.61 -24.45
C LEU A 191 -8.62 -7.55 -23.44
N ALA A 192 -8.66 -6.27 -23.82
CA ALA A 192 -8.48 -5.16 -22.89
C ALA A 192 -9.58 -5.17 -21.81
N ALA A 193 -10.85 -5.32 -22.20
CA ALA A 193 -11.98 -5.39 -21.26
C ALA A 193 -11.80 -6.52 -20.22
N ILE A 194 -11.45 -7.73 -20.69
CA ILE A 194 -11.20 -8.87 -19.80
C ILE A 194 -10.07 -8.56 -18.84
N SER A 195 -8.99 -7.94 -19.32
CA SER A 195 -7.82 -7.61 -18.49
C SER A 195 -8.15 -6.58 -17.41
N TYR A 196 -8.94 -5.55 -17.76
CA TYR A 196 -9.34 -4.49 -16.83
C TYR A 196 -10.35 -5.00 -15.80
N THR A 197 -11.38 -5.73 -16.25
CA THR A 197 -12.34 -6.39 -15.37
C THR A 197 -11.66 -7.38 -14.43
N LEU A 198 -10.63 -8.11 -14.88
CA LEU A 198 -9.86 -9.02 -14.04
C LEU A 198 -9.18 -8.28 -12.89
N VAL A 199 -8.54 -7.12 -13.14
CA VAL A 199 -7.97 -6.26 -12.09
C VAL A 199 -9.06 -5.82 -11.10
N ILE A 200 -10.19 -5.32 -11.60
CA ILE A 200 -11.32 -4.88 -10.75
C ILE A 200 -11.77 -6.01 -9.81
N VAL A 201 -11.91 -7.23 -10.33
CA VAL A 201 -12.36 -8.38 -9.55
C VAL A 201 -11.32 -8.79 -8.52
N LEU A 202 -10.05 -8.90 -8.90
CA LEU A 202 -8.99 -9.33 -7.99
C LEU A 202 -8.85 -8.33 -6.82
N ASP A 203 -8.74 -7.05 -7.14
CA ASP A 203 -8.62 -5.98 -6.16
C ASP A 203 -9.86 -5.89 -5.28
N GLY A 204 -11.04 -6.00 -5.89
CA GLY A 204 -12.32 -6.02 -5.20
C GLY A 204 -12.39 -7.13 -4.15
N ILE A 205 -11.92 -8.35 -4.48
CA ILE A 205 -11.89 -9.46 -3.51
C ILE A 205 -11.00 -9.11 -2.32
N ILE A 206 -9.80 -8.54 -2.54
CA ILE A 206 -8.89 -8.17 -1.45
C ILE A 206 -9.49 -7.06 -0.59
N LEU A 207 -10.10 -6.03 -1.20
CA LEU A 207 -10.78 -4.94 -0.50
C LEU A 207 -11.95 -5.45 0.35
N ILE A 208 -12.75 -6.38 -0.17
CA ILE A 208 -13.84 -7.03 0.57
C ILE A 208 -13.28 -7.79 1.77
N LEU A 209 -12.24 -8.61 1.58
CA LEU A 209 -11.60 -9.36 2.66
C LEU A 209 -11.03 -8.41 3.74
N ALA A 210 -10.40 -7.31 3.33
CA ALA A 210 -9.92 -6.28 4.25
C ALA A 210 -11.06 -5.67 5.08
N GLY A 211 -12.17 -5.32 4.43
CA GLY A 211 -13.36 -4.79 5.07
C GLY A 211 -13.98 -5.78 6.07
N LEU A 212 -14.07 -7.06 5.69
CA LEU A 212 -14.59 -8.12 6.56
C LEU A 212 -13.73 -8.34 7.81
N PHE A 213 -12.40 -8.35 7.68
CA PHE A 213 -11.51 -8.48 8.83
C PHE A 213 -11.58 -7.26 9.75
N LYS A 214 -11.58 -6.05 9.20
CA LYS A 214 -11.73 -4.82 9.98
C LYS A 214 -13.06 -4.79 10.74
N LEU A 215 -14.15 -5.22 10.10
CA LEU A 215 -15.46 -5.31 10.74
C LEU A 215 -15.50 -6.36 11.85
N ARG A 216 -14.89 -7.54 11.62
CA ARG A 216 -14.78 -8.60 12.64
C ARG A 216 -14.03 -8.12 13.87
N ASP A 217 -12.89 -7.46 13.67
CA ASP A 217 -12.02 -7.02 14.77
C ASP A 217 -12.68 -5.89 15.56
N TRP A 218 -13.38 -4.97 14.88
CA TRP A 218 -14.23 -3.96 15.53
C TRP A 218 -15.36 -4.58 16.37
N LYS A 219 -16.04 -5.62 15.85
CA LYS A 219 -17.09 -6.34 16.60
C LYS A 219 -16.53 -7.06 17.82
N ARG A 220 -15.33 -7.65 17.73
CA ARG A 220 -14.64 -8.27 18.86
C ARG A 220 -14.24 -7.26 19.93
N GLY A 221 -13.72 -6.10 19.52
CA GLY A 221 -13.41 -5.00 20.43
C GLY A 221 -14.62 -4.50 21.20
N LYS A 222 -15.77 -4.37 20.54
CA LYS A 222 -17.04 -3.99 21.19
C LYS A 222 -17.53 -5.02 22.20
N ARG A 223 -17.46 -6.32 21.88
CA ARG A 223 -17.86 -7.40 22.81
C ARG A 223 -16.94 -7.51 24.03
N ALA A 224 -15.67 -7.18 23.88
CA ALA A 224 -14.71 -7.17 24.99
C ALA A 224 -14.92 -5.99 25.95
N GLN A 225 -15.58 -4.93 25.50
CA GLN A 225 -15.89 -3.74 26.30
C GLN A 225 -17.31 -3.76 26.90
N ASP A 226 -18.11 -4.80 26.62
CA ASP A 226 -19.49 -4.94 27.10
C ASP A 226 -19.50 -5.58 28.51
N PRO A 227 -19.80 -4.83 29.59
CA PRO A 227 -19.66 -5.31 30.98
C PRO A 227 -20.58 -6.50 31.32
N SER A 228 -21.66 -6.69 30.57
CA SER A 228 -22.59 -7.82 30.76
C SER A 228 -21.97 -9.19 30.44
N ALA A 229 -20.92 -9.27 29.61
CA ALA A 229 -20.24 -10.52 29.32
C ALA A 229 -19.32 -10.99 30.46
N ALA A 230 -18.80 -10.06 31.27
CA ALA A 230 -17.97 -10.36 32.44
C ALA A 230 -18.81 -10.93 33.61
N ASN A 231 -20.02 -10.41 33.81
CA ASN A 231 -20.92 -10.86 34.88
C ASN A 231 -21.63 -12.20 34.56
N ALA A 232 -21.68 -12.62 33.29
CA ALA A 232 -22.22 -13.92 32.91
C ALA A 232 -21.24 -15.08 33.18
N ALA A 233 -19.94 -14.80 33.33
CA ALA A 233 -18.91 -15.81 33.61
C ALA A 233 -18.72 -16.10 35.11
N SER A 234 -19.22 -15.23 36.00
CA SER A 234 -19.15 -15.40 37.45
C SER A 234 -20.44 -15.96 38.09
N GLY A 235 -21.45 -16.27 37.27
CA GLY A 235 -22.78 -16.64 37.75
C GLY A 235 -23.12 -18.11 37.50
N THR A 236 -22.38 -19.06 38.08
CA THR A 236 -22.90 -20.42 38.33
C THR A 236 -22.15 -21.06 39.49
N SER A 237 -22.75 -21.02 40.67
CA SER A 237 -22.86 -22.12 41.64
C SER A 237 -23.54 -21.59 42.91
N PRO A 238 -24.84 -21.87 43.14
CA PRO A 238 -25.40 -21.85 44.48
C PRO A 238 -25.16 -23.21 45.17
N ASP A 239 -25.07 -23.14 46.49
CA ASP A 239 -25.19 -24.21 47.48
C ASP A 239 -24.01 -25.16 47.65
N LEU A 240 -23.32 -25.00 48.78
CA LEU A 240 -23.05 -26.07 49.75
C LEU A 240 -22.55 -25.43 51.06
N ASP A 241 -23.51 -25.00 51.87
CA ASP A 241 -23.30 -24.78 53.29
C ASP A 241 -23.19 -26.14 53.97
N VAL A 242 -22.01 -26.47 54.51
CA VAL A 242 -21.83 -27.53 55.51
C VAL A 242 -21.00 -26.97 56.65
N GLU A 243 -21.71 -26.74 57.76
CA GLU A 243 -21.18 -26.54 59.11
C GLU A 243 -20.13 -27.58 59.50
N LEU A 244 -19.11 -27.16 60.24
CA LEU A 244 -18.73 -27.71 61.56
C LEU A 244 -17.46 -27.01 62.03
N GLN A 245 -17.61 -26.06 62.96
CA GLN A 245 -16.50 -25.54 63.76
C GLN A 245 -16.86 -25.69 65.23
N GLU A 246 -16.19 -26.62 65.92
CA GLU A 246 -16.09 -26.60 67.37
C GLU A 246 -14.65 -26.85 67.82
N GLN A 247 -14.26 -26.05 68.82
CA GLN A 247 -13.20 -26.21 69.80
C GLN A 247 -11.75 -25.80 69.45
N GLY A 248 -11.37 -24.66 70.04
CA GLY A 248 -10.49 -24.70 71.22
C GLY A 248 -9.06 -24.19 71.05
N GLY A 249 -8.73 -23.13 71.80
CA GLY A 249 -7.42 -23.01 72.45
C GLY A 249 -6.45 -21.95 71.90
N GLY A 250 -6.40 -20.82 72.60
CA GLY A 250 -5.18 -20.21 73.17
C GLY A 250 -3.96 -19.93 72.28
N GLY A 251 -3.54 -18.65 72.29
CA GLY A 251 -2.11 -18.32 72.32
C GLY A 251 -1.60 -17.44 71.19
N GLU A 252 -1.20 -16.23 71.59
CA GLU A 252 -0.11 -15.39 71.06
C GLU A 252 -0.04 -15.02 69.56
N VAL A 253 0.01 -13.70 69.35
CA VAL A 253 0.46 -13.04 68.12
C VAL A 253 1.99 -12.97 68.13
N PRO A 254 2.71 -13.48 67.10
CA PRO A 254 4.08 -13.08 66.83
C PRO A 254 4.17 -12.23 65.55
N LYS A 255 4.86 -11.08 65.70
CA LYS A 255 5.36 -10.19 64.65
C LYS A 255 6.01 -10.97 63.51
N LEU A 256 5.56 -10.73 62.27
CA LEU A 256 6.30 -11.11 61.08
C LEU A 256 7.43 -10.10 60.83
N THR A 257 8.66 -10.61 60.81
CA THR A 257 9.88 -9.92 60.45
C THR A 257 9.90 -9.56 58.96
N ASP A 258 10.21 -8.29 58.66
CA ASP A 258 10.53 -7.80 57.32
C ASP A 258 11.87 -8.40 56.85
N GLU A 259 11.82 -9.44 56.04
CA GLU A 259 12.94 -9.88 55.20
C GLU A 259 12.48 -9.79 53.74
N HIS A 260 12.65 -8.62 53.13
CA HIS A 260 12.40 -8.37 51.71
C HIS A 260 13.65 -8.76 50.90
N PRO A 261 13.62 -9.80 50.05
CA PRO A 261 14.80 -10.19 49.27
C PRO A 261 15.12 -9.14 48.18
N GLN A 262 16.33 -8.57 48.27
CA GLN A 262 16.88 -7.48 47.43
C GLN A 262 16.96 -7.76 45.91
N HIS A 263 16.52 -8.92 45.44
CA HIS A 263 16.62 -9.30 44.02
C HIS A 263 15.48 -8.74 43.15
N LEU A 264 14.35 -8.33 43.76
CA LEU A 264 13.20 -7.80 42.99
C LEU A 264 13.32 -6.29 42.66
N THR A 265 14.18 -5.55 43.35
CA THR A 265 14.36 -4.09 43.11
C THR A 265 15.21 -3.81 41.86
N ILE A 266 16.02 -4.76 41.40
CA ILE A 266 16.86 -4.60 40.20
C ILE A 266 16.02 -4.72 38.92
N LEU A 267 15.01 -5.61 38.90
CA LEU A 267 14.16 -5.82 37.73
C LEU A 267 13.17 -4.67 37.48
N SER A 268 12.71 -3.98 38.53
CA SER A 268 11.86 -2.78 38.36
C SER A 268 12.63 -1.57 37.80
N ARG A 269 13.94 -1.45 38.11
CA ARG A 269 14.81 -0.37 37.59
C ARG A 269 15.30 -0.59 36.17
N ILE A 270 15.34 -1.83 35.68
CA ILE A 270 15.70 -2.13 34.28
C ILE A 270 14.49 -1.93 33.36
N GLY A 271 13.27 -2.25 33.82
CA GLY A 271 12.04 -1.98 33.08
C GLY A 271 11.76 -0.48 32.87
N SER A 272 12.07 0.36 33.85
CA SER A 272 11.83 1.81 33.77
C SER A 272 12.87 2.59 32.95
N ARG A 273 13.98 1.98 32.53
CA ARG A 273 14.99 2.62 31.67
C ARG A 273 14.87 2.27 30.19
N LEU A 274 13.94 1.38 29.83
CA LEU A 274 13.62 1.03 28.44
C LEU A 274 12.40 1.79 27.90
N SER A 275 11.70 2.59 28.72
CA SER A 275 10.62 3.49 28.24
C SER A 275 11.12 4.88 27.83
N ASP A 276 12.37 5.24 28.12
CA ASP A 276 12.94 6.57 27.85
C ASP A 276 13.78 6.61 26.55
N THR A 277 13.23 6.05 25.47
CA THR A 277 13.65 6.45 24.11
C THR A 277 12.72 7.57 23.63
N PRO A 278 13.23 8.80 23.34
CA PRO A 278 12.38 9.88 22.87
C PRO A 278 11.86 9.56 21.46
N GLY A 279 10.62 9.07 21.39
CA GLY A 279 9.83 9.07 20.18
C GLY A 279 9.52 10.51 19.80
N MET A 280 10.23 11.03 18.81
CA MET A 280 9.97 12.33 18.20
C MET A 280 8.62 12.28 17.47
N LEU A 281 7.53 12.62 18.18
CA LEU A 281 6.22 13.09 17.70
C LEU A 281 5.20 13.05 18.85
N THR A 282 5.34 13.95 19.82
CA THR A 282 4.26 14.30 20.76
C THR A 282 3.56 15.55 20.24
N TRP A 283 2.36 15.41 19.71
CA TRP A 283 1.47 16.54 19.45
C TRP A 283 0.86 16.98 20.79
N THR A 284 1.30 18.13 21.29
CA THR A 284 0.63 18.82 22.39
C THR A 284 -0.63 19.47 21.83
N VAL A 285 -1.80 18.97 22.23
CA VAL A 285 -3.08 19.67 22.05
C VAL A 285 -3.06 20.84 23.04
N GLY A 286 -2.84 22.05 22.53
CA GLY A 286 -2.99 23.28 23.29
C GLY A 286 -4.45 23.70 23.32
N ASP A 287 -4.97 23.94 24.51
CA ASP A 287 -6.35 24.34 24.76
C ASP A 287 -6.70 25.66 24.06
N ASN A 288 -7.94 25.69 23.54
CA ASN A 288 -8.55 26.85 22.92
C ASN A 288 -8.71 28.00 23.91
N THR A 289 -8.03 29.12 23.64
CA THR A 289 -8.46 30.44 24.09
C THR A 289 -8.43 31.38 22.90
N ILE A 290 -9.62 31.66 22.36
CA ILE A 290 -9.82 32.72 21.36
C ILE A 290 -9.85 34.03 22.14
N GLU A 291 -8.78 34.81 22.04
CA GLU A 291 -8.78 36.22 22.44
C GLU A 291 -8.64 37.06 21.18
N SER A 292 -9.71 37.79 20.89
CA SER A 292 -9.84 38.75 19.80
C SER A 292 -9.02 40.00 20.09
N THR A 293 -8.12 40.38 19.19
CA THR A 293 -7.70 41.79 19.08
C THR A 293 -7.49 42.13 17.61
N GLU A 294 -8.20 43.17 17.21
CA GLU A 294 -8.31 43.79 15.90
C GLU A 294 -7.21 44.87 15.73
N VAL A 295 -6.93 45.25 14.47
CA VAL A 295 -6.18 46.45 13.99
C VAL A 295 -4.65 46.42 14.27
N GLU A 296 -3.71 46.66 13.34
CA GLU A 296 -3.60 47.75 12.36
C GLU A 296 -2.68 47.42 11.17
N HIS A 297 -3.04 48.03 10.04
CA HIS A 297 -2.21 48.31 8.87
C HIS A 297 -0.92 49.06 9.24
N VAL A 298 0.25 48.63 8.73
CA VAL A 298 1.32 49.55 8.32
C VAL A 298 2.02 49.02 7.07
N GLU A 299 1.94 49.84 6.03
CA GLU A 299 2.65 49.79 4.76
C GLU A 299 4.02 50.48 4.90
N SER A 300 4.96 50.13 4.01
CA SER A 300 6.24 50.80 3.73
C SER A 300 7.40 50.59 4.72
N GLU A 301 8.44 49.87 4.29
CA GLU A 301 9.72 50.53 3.98
C GLU A 301 10.61 49.70 3.03
N LYS A 302 11.12 50.38 2.01
CA LYS A 302 12.14 49.93 1.06
C LYS A 302 13.50 50.28 1.65
N GLU A 303 14.37 49.31 1.88
CA GLU A 303 15.84 49.45 1.73
C GLU A 303 16.36 48.03 1.41
N GLY A 304 17.12 47.75 0.35
CA GLY A 304 18.28 48.50 -0.10
C GLY A 304 19.56 47.80 0.36
N PHE A 305 19.78 46.52 0.01
CA PHE A 305 21.08 45.88 0.24
C PHE A 305 21.57 45.16 -1.02
N LYS A 306 22.38 45.89 -1.79
CA LYS A 306 23.21 45.36 -2.86
C LYS A 306 24.62 45.92 -2.70
N VAL A 307 25.58 45.00 -2.74
CA VAL A 307 27.01 45.15 -3.04
C VAL A 307 27.91 45.59 -1.88
N ASN A 308 28.77 44.66 -1.43
CA ASN A 308 30.20 44.95 -1.50
C ASN A 308 30.99 43.72 -1.97
N GLU A 309 31.81 43.94 -2.98
CA GLU A 309 32.66 42.99 -3.70
C GLU A 309 34.11 43.32 -3.35
N LYS A 310 35.01 42.31 -3.34
CA LYS A 310 36.49 42.39 -3.41
C LYS A 310 37.19 42.72 -2.06
N CYS A 311 38.29 42.09 -1.61
CA CYS A 311 39.36 41.33 -2.28
C CYS A 311 39.85 41.97 -3.58
N VAL A 312 40.25 43.24 -3.49
CA VAL A 312 41.61 43.81 -3.58
C VAL A 312 41.44 45.31 -3.37
#